data_AF-A0A1Z9J2S7-F1
#
_entry.id   AF-A0A1Z9J2S7-F1
#
_cell.length_a   1.000
_cell.length_b   1.000
_cell.length_c   1.000
_cell.angle_alpha   90.00
_cell.angle_beta   90.00
_cell.angle_gamma   90.00
#
_symmetry.space_group_name_H-M   'P 1'
#
loop_
_entity.id
_entity.type
_entity.pdbx_description
1 polymer ?
#
loop_
_entity_poly.entity_id
_entity_poly.type
_entity_poly.pdbx_seq_one_letter_code
_entity_poly.pdbx_strand_id
1 'polypeptide(L)'
;MTQTIGLHLSAAIAALLLGILVLLQAKGTYRHKFMGRFWVVLMFITAITSLWIRDLNGGAPSGIHLLTALTILSLILGIRAIRKGYVEAHKRLMIGTFIGLCGAALGTLLPGRIIPTSLANLF
;
A
#
# COMPACT_ATOMS: atom_id res chain seq x y z
N MET A 1 9.63 12.79 12.45
CA MET A 1 8.87 11.56 12.76
C MET A 1 7.37 11.78 12.59
N THR A 2 6.74 12.71 13.32
CA THR A 2 5.29 12.98 13.22
C THR A 2 4.80 13.41 11.83
N GLN A 3 5.54 14.28 11.14
CA GLN A 3 5.20 14.73 9.78
C GLN A 3 5.18 13.57 8.76
N THR A 4 6.16 12.67 8.85
CA THR A 4 6.27 11.50 7.96
C THR A 4 5.11 10.53 8.18
N ILE A 5 4.72 10.30 9.43
CA ILE A 5 3.59 9.44 9.79
C ILE A 5 2.28 10.01 9.22
N GLY A 6 2.03 11.32 9.39
CA GLY A 6 0.84 11.96 8.84
C GLY A 6 0.77 11.90 7.31
N LEU A 7 1.91 12.12 6.64
CA LEU A 7 1.99 11.99 5.18
C LEU A 7 1.76 10.55 4.73
N HIS A 8 2.38 9.57 5.39
CA HIS A 8 2.20 8.16 5.09
C HIS A 8 0.73 7.74 5.23
N LEU A 9 0.10 8.07 6.35
CA LEU A 9 -1.28 7.69 6.64
C LEU A 9 -2.27 8.34 5.66
N SER A 10 -2.12 9.63 5.39
CA SER A 10 -2.98 10.34 4.43
C SER A 10 -2.84 9.78 3.01
N ALA A 11 -1.60 9.50 2.57
CA ALA A 11 -1.34 8.86 1.28
C ALA A 11 -1.91 7.43 1.22
N ALA A 12 -1.76 6.64 2.28
CA ALA A 12 -2.27 5.27 2.37
C ALA A 12 -3.80 5.22 2.30
N ILE A 13 -4.49 6.10 3.04
CA ILE A 13 -5.97 6.20 3.01
C ILE A 13 -6.43 6.62 1.61
N ALA A 14 -5.80 7.64 1.02
CA ALA A 14 -6.13 8.07 -0.33
C ALA A 14 -5.88 6.96 -1.36
N ALA A 15 -4.78 6.20 -1.23
CA ALA A 15 -4.47 5.05 -2.08
C ALA A 15 -5.50 3.91 -1.92
N LEU A 16 -5.99 3.68 -0.70
CA LEU A 16 -7.03 2.68 -0.42
C LEU A 16 -8.33 3.05 -1.15
N LEU A 17 -8.83 4.26 -0.93
CA LEU A 17 -10.07 4.75 -1.54
C LEU A 17 -9.97 4.79 -3.07
N LEU A 18 -8.89 5.40 -3.59
CA LEU A 18 -8.69 5.49 -5.05
C LEU A 18 -8.48 4.10 -5.67
N GLY A 19 -7.81 3.19 -4.97
CA GLY A 19 -7.60 1.81 -5.42
C GLY A 19 -8.91 1.06 -5.60
N ILE A 20 -9.85 1.17 -4.65
CA ILE A 20 -11.20 0.62 -4.77
C ILE A 20 -11.87 1.17 -6.04
N LEU A 21 -11.84 2.49 -6.23
CA LEU A 21 -12.45 3.12 -7.41
C LEU A 21 -11.80 2.61 -8.71
N VAL A 22 -10.47 2.54 -8.80
CA VAL A 22 -9.74 2.01 -9.97
C VAL A 22 -10.11 0.54 -10.26
N LEU A 23 -10.31 -0.27 -9.22
CA LEU A 23 -10.70 -1.67 -9.33
C LEU A 23 -12.16 -1.87 -9.74
N LEU A 24 -13.06 -0.92 -9.43
CA LEU A 24 -14.46 -0.96 -9.87
C LEU A 24 -14.65 -0.41 -11.31
N GLN A 25 -13.76 0.47 -11.77
CA GLN A 25 -13.87 1.07 -13.11
C GLN A 25 -13.65 0.07 -14.25
N ALA A 26 -14.29 0.32 -15.41
CA ALA A 26 -14.02 -0.42 -16.64
C ALA A 26 -12.54 -0.27 -17.05
N LYS A 27 -11.87 -1.41 -17.25
CA LYS A 27 -10.42 -1.46 -17.53
C LYS A 27 -10.11 -0.94 -18.92
N GLY A 28 -8.91 -0.38 -19.11
CA GLY A 28 -8.45 0.13 -20.40
C GLY A 28 -9.01 1.51 -20.81
N THR A 29 -10.02 2.03 -20.10
CA THR A 29 -10.58 3.38 -20.35
C THR A 29 -9.60 4.50 -19.99
N TYR A 30 -9.81 5.70 -20.55
CA TYR A 30 -9.04 6.89 -20.16
C TYR A 30 -9.11 7.14 -18.65
N ARG A 31 -10.31 7.02 -18.05
CA ARG A 31 -10.52 7.17 -16.61
C ARG A 31 -9.70 6.17 -15.80
N HIS A 32 -9.73 4.89 -16.17
CA HIS A 32 -8.92 3.87 -15.50
C HIS A 32 -7.42 4.17 -15.59
N LYS A 33 -6.92 4.56 -16.77
CA LYS A 33 -5.50 4.90 -16.97
C LYS A 33 -5.09 6.11 -16.14
N PHE A 34 -5.91 7.16 -16.11
CA PHE A 34 -5.65 8.38 -15.36
C PHE A 34 -5.63 8.11 -13.85
N MET A 35 -6.70 7.53 -13.31
CA MET A 35 -6.82 7.20 -11.90
C MET A 35 -5.75 6.19 -11.45
N GLY A 36 -5.43 5.21 -12.30
CA GLY A 36 -4.37 4.24 -12.04
C GLY A 36 -2.99 4.89 -11.90
N ARG A 37 -2.67 5.92 -12.69
CA ARG A 37 -1.41 6.68 -12.53
C ARG A 37 -1.35 7.40 -11.19
N PHE A 38 -2.44 8.08 -10.80
CA PHE A 38 -2.53 8.73 -9.49
C PHE A 38 -2.40 7.72 -8.34
N TRP A 39 -3.07 6.59 -8.45
CA TRP A 39 -2.98 5.51 -7.47
C TRP A 39 -1.54 4.99 -7.32
N VAL A 40 -0.83 4.77 -8.43
CA VAL A 40 0.59 4.37 -8.41
C VAL A 40 1.46 5.42 -7.68
N VAL A 41 1.25 6.72 -7.94
CA VAL A 41 1.99 7.79 -7.25
C VAL A 41 1.73 7.77 -5.74
N LEU A 42 0.46 7.65 -5.32
CA LEU A 42 0.10 7.53 -3.91
C LEU A 42 0.72 6.30 -3.25
N MET A 43 0.76 5.16 -3.95
CA MET A 43 1.41 3.95 -3.46
C MET A 43 2.92 4.12 -3.30
N PHE A 44 3.60 4.83 -4.22
CA PHE A 44 5.02 5.16 -4.06
C PHE A 44 5.27 6.08 -2.87
N ILE A 45 4.46 7.12 -2.68
CA ILE A 45 4.57 8.02 -1.52
C ILE A 45 4.41 7.21 -0.22
N THR A 46 3.37 6.38 -0.15
CA THR A 46 3.11 5.49 0.98
C THR A 46 4.30 4.56 1.25
N ALA A 47 4.79 3.86 0.23
CA ALA A 47 5.91 2.92 0.37
C ALA A 47 7.25 3.60 0.71
N ILE A 48 7.54 4.79 0.17
CA ILE A 48 8.80 5.48 0.47
C ILE A 48 8.78 6.05 1.89
N THR A 49 7.65 6.66 2.29
CA THR A 49 7.52 7.23 3.64
C THR A 49 7.57 6.18 4.74
N SER A 50 7.12 4.93 4.48
CA SER A 50 7.23 3.83 5.45
C SER A 50 8.68 3.47 5.80
N LEU A 51 9.66 3.76 4.94
CA LEU A 51 11.08 3.48 5.19
C LEU A 51 11.65 4.31 6.37
N TRP A 52 11.04 5.47 6.64
CA TRP A 52 11.35 6.34 7.77
C TRP A 52 10.48 6.08 8.99
N ILE A 53 9.41 5.30 8.85
CA ILE A 53 8.62 4.79 9.98
C ILE A 53 9.35 3.54 10.51
N ARG A 54 10.49 3.81 11.14
CA ARG A 54 11.21 2.84 11.97
C ARG A 54 10.65 3.01 13.38
N ASP A 55 10.54 1.92 14.13
CA ASP A 55 10.12 1.88 15.54
C ASP A 55 8.64 1.55 15.80
N LEU A 56 8.36 0.24 15.78
CA LEU A 56 7.43 -0.39 16.73
C LEU A 56 7.91 -1.79 17.22
N ASN A 57 9.08 -2.29 16.78
CA ASN A 57 9.55 -3.66 17.04
C ASN A 57 11.04 -3.77 17.44
N GLY A 58 11.64 -2.74 18.06
CA GLY A 58 12.98 -2.86 18.66
C GLY A 58 14.15 -3.18 17.71
N GLY A 59 14.12 -2.71 16.46
CA GLY A 59 15.27 -2.79 15.54
C GLY A 59 15.36 -4.03 14.63
N ALA A 60 14.48 -5.01 14.77
CA ALA A 60 14.35 -6.09 13.76
C ALA A 60 13.72 -5.55 12.46
N PRO A 61 14.09 -6.06 11.26
CA PRO A 61 13.41 -5.70 10.02
C PRO A 61 11.94 -6.05 10.15
N SER A 62 11.10 -5.05 10.42
CA SER A 62 9.66 -5.26 10.49
C SER A 62 9.18 -5.76 9.13
N GLY A 63 8.21 -6.67 9.07
CA GLY A 63 7.64 -7.16 7.82
C GLY A 63 7.17 -6.03 6.86
N ILE A 64 7.03 -4.82 7.38
CA ILE A 64 6.75 -3.56 6.68
C ILE A 64 7.85 -3.24 5.65
N HIS A 65 9.13 -3.49 5.93
CA HIS A 65 10.21 -3.21 4.97
C HIS A 65 10.23 -4.20 3.80
N LEU A 66 9.96 -5.48 4.08
CA LEU A 66 9.78 -6.47 3.01
C LEU A 66 8.56 -6.11 2.15
N LEU A 67 7.44 -5.76 2.79
CA LEU A 67 6.24 -5.34 2.07
C LEU A 67 6.50 -4.09 1.22
N THR A 68 7.26 -3.12 1.74
CA THR A 68 7.67 -1.92 1.01
C THR A 68 8.46 -2.26 -0.26
N ALA A 69 9.47 -3.13 -0.14
CA ALA A 69 10.26 -3.58 -1.29
C ALA A 69 9.39 -4.31 -2.33
N LEU A 70 8.51 -5.22 -1.87
CA LEU A 70 7.57 -5.95 -2.72
C LEU A 70 6.57 -5.03 -3.43
N THR A 71 6.04 -4.01 -2.74
CA THR A 71 5.14 -3.00 -3.32
C THR A 71 5.86 -2.22 -4.42
N ILE A 72 7.03 -1.66 -4.15
CA ILE A 72 7.80 -0.89 -5.13
C ILE A 72 8.13 -1.74 -6.37
N LEU A 73 8.60 -2.97 -6.15
CA LEU A 73 8.92 -3.90 -7.24
C LEU A 73 7.66 -4.23 -8.06
N SER A 74 6.54 -4.53 -7.40
CA SER A 74 5.27 -4.87 -8.07
C SER A 74 4.73 -3.71 -8.90
N LEU A 75 4.85 -2.47 -8.43
CA LEU A 75 4.46 -1.28 -9.19
C LEU A 75 5.32 -1.11 -10.45
N ILE A 76 6.65 -1.19 -10.32
CA ILE A 76 7.57 -1.05 -11.45
C ILE A 76 7.32 -2.14 -12.49
N LEU A 77 7.23 -3.41 -12.05
CA LEU A 77 6.96 -4.54 -12.93
C LEU A 77 5.57 -4.44 -13.57
N GLY A 78 4.56 -3.99 -12.82
CA GLY A 78 3.20 -3.82 -13.33
C GLY A 78 3.09 -2.75 -14.40
N ILE A 79 3.81 -1.63 -14.25
CA ILE A 79 3.91 -0.58 -15.26
C ILE A 79 4.67 -1.08 -16.49
N ARG A 80 5.78 -1.80 -16.30
CA ARG A 80 6.54 -2.41 -17.40
C ARG A 80 5.70 -3.43 -18.17
N ALA A 81 4.93 -4.25 -17.47
CA ALA A 81 4.04 -5.24 -18.06
C ALA A 81 3.00 -4.60 -18.98
N ILE A 82 2.28 -3.57 -18.51
CA ILE A 82 1.26 -2.91 -19.34
C ILE A 82 1.86 -2.16 -20.53
N ARG A 83 3.05 -1.57 -20.38
CA ARG A 83 3.78 -0.93 -21.50
C ARG A 83 4.19 -1.92 -22.59
N LYS A 84 4.43 -3.18 -22.23
CA LYS A 84 4.72 -4.28 -23.16
C LYS A 84 3.47 -5.01 -23.66
N GLY A 85 2.28 -4.58 -23.27
CA GLY A 85 1.02 -5.25 -23.63
C GLY A 85 0.69 -6.50 -22.81
N TYR A 86 1.47 -6.83 -21.77
CA TYR A 86 1.20 -7.96 -20.87
C TYR A 86 0.11 -7.61 -19.84
N VAL A 87 -1.14 -7.61 -20.28
CA VAL A 87 -2.31 -7.17 -19.49
C VAL A 87 -2.53 -8.06 -18.25
N GLU A 88 -2.44 -9.38 -18.38
CA GLU A 88 -2.66 -10.29 -17.25
C GLU A 88 -1.58 -10.14 -16.17
N ALA A 89 -0.32 -9.92 -16.56
CA ALA A 89 0.75 -9.66 -15.61
C ALA A 89 0.54 -8.32 -14.89
N HIS A 90 0.16 -7.27 -15.61
CA HIS A 90 -0.21 -5.99 -15.01
C HIS A 90 -1.33 -6.16 -13.99
N LYS A 91 -2.43 -6.83 -14.37
CA LYS A 91 -3.58 -7.07 -13.50
C LYS A 91 -3.19 -7.79 -12.21
N ARG A 92 -2.45 -8.90 -12.31
CA ARG A 92 -1.99 -9.67 -11.15
C ARG A 92 -1.14 -8.84 -10.20
N LEU A 93 -0.20 -8.05 -10.73
CA LEU A 93 0.67 -7.20 -9.92
C LEU A 93 -0.08 -6.04 -9.25
N MET A 94 -1.01 -5.39 -9.95
CA MET A 94 -1.81 -4.30 -9.37
C MET A 94 -2.77 -4.82 -8.29
N ILE A 95 -3.46 -5.95 -8.54
CA ILE A 95 -4.36 -6.57 -7.55
C ILE A 95 -3.56 -7.04 -6.33
N GLY A 96 -2.44 -7.73 -6.53
CA GLY A 96 -1.58 -8.17 -5.43
C GLY A 96 -1.07 -7.00 -4.58
N THR A 97 -0.70 -5.89 -5.23
CA THR A 97 -0.26 -4.67 -4.54
C THR A 97 -1.41 -4.04 -3.73
N PHE A 98 -2.64 -4.04 -4.25
CA PHE A 98 -3.81 -3.56 -3.51
C PHE A 98 -4.18 -4.47 -2.33
N ILE A 99 -4.10 -5.79 -2.50
CA ILE A 99 -4.27 -6.75 -1.39
C ILE A 99 -3.21 -6.51 -0.31
N GLY A 100 -1.96 -6.28 -0.69
CA GLY A 100 -0.88 -5.91 0.23
C GLY A 100 -1.18 -4.63 1.00
N LEU A 101 -1.75 -3.61 0.35
CA LEU A 101 -2.20 -2.38 1.01
C LEU A 101 -3.29 -2.66 2.06
N CYS A 102 -4.31 -3.46 1.72
CA CYS A 102 -5.34 -3.88 2.68
C CYS A 102 -4.74 -4.67 3.85
N GLY A 103 -3.81 -5.59 3.57
CA GLY A 103 -3.10 -6.35 4.59
C GLY A 103 -2.26 -5.46 5.52
N ALA A 104 -1.59 -4.43 4.99
CA ALA A 104 -0.86 -3.44 5.80
C ALA A 104 -1.80 -2.63 6.71
N ALA A 105 -2.94 -2.20 6.18
CA ALA A 105 -3.95 -1.48 6.95
C ALA A 105 -4.50 -2.36 8.08
N LEU A 106 -4.88 -3.60 7.79
CA LEU A 106 -5.33 -4.56 8.81
C LEU A 106 -4.25 -4.91 9.83
N GLY A 107 -3.00 -5.07 9.39
CA GLY A 107 -1.85 -5.31 10.28
C GLY A 107 -1.59 -4.16 11.25
N THR A 108 -1.96 -2.94 10.87
CA THR A 108 -1.94 -1.78 11.78
C THR A 108 -3.01 -1.90 12.86
N LEU A 109 -4.14 -2.57 12.58
CA LEU A 109 -5.26 -2.72 13.50
C LEU A 109 -5.11 -3.89 14.50
N LEU A 110 -4.03 -4.67 14.42
CA LEU A 110 -3.84 -5.83 15.30
C LEU A 110 -3.75 -5.41 16.79
N PRO A 111 -4.33 -6.20 17.71
CA PRO A 111 -4.18 -5.99 19.15
C PRO A 111 -2.69 -5.95 19.53
N GLY A 112 -2.28 -4.96 20.33
CA GLY A 112 -0.86 -4.70 20.63
C GLY A 112 -0.14 -3.73 19.69
N ARG A 113 -0.76 -3.31 18.56
CA ARG A 113 -0.24 -2.25 17.65
C ARG A 113 -0.99 -0.91 17.79
N ILE A 114 -2.30 -0.96 17.99
CA ILE A 114 -3.14 0.22 18.32
C ILE A 114 -3.80 0.12 19.70
N ILE A 115 -4.06 -1.09 20.19
CA ILE A 115 -4.66 -1.32 21.51
C ILE A 115 -3.53 -1.63 22.49
N PRO A 116 -3.31 -0.80 23.52
CA PRO A 116 -2.43 -1.13 24.64
C PRO A 116 -2.85 -2.49 25.22
N THR A 117 -1.90 -3.40 25.45
CA THR A 117 -2.14 -4.74 26.02
C THR A 117 -2.91 -4.72 27.34
N SER A 118 -2.94 -3.59 28.05
CA SER A 118 -3.75 -3.38 29.25
C SER A 118 -5.26 -3.38 29.01
N LEU A 119 -5.75 -3.05 27.81
CA LEU A 119 -7.18 -3.07 27.46
C LEU A 119 -7.64 -4.41 26.87
N ALA A 120 -6.72 -5.23 26.36
CA ALA A 120 -7.04 -6.53 25.78
C ALA A 120 -7.34 -7.61 26.85
N ASN A 121 -6.93 -7.39 28.10
CA ASN A 121 -7.14 -8.31 29.24
C ASN A 121 -8.45 -8.05 30.02
N LEU A 122 -9.33 -7.19 29.51
CA LEU A 122 -10.60 -6.81 30.17
C LEU A 122 -11.84 -7.51 29.60
N PHE A 123 -11.65 -8.51 28.73
CA PHE A 123 -12.68 -9.42 28.21
C PHE A 123 -12.15 -10.85 28.25
#